data_AF-A0A3A8FJ02-F1
#
_entry.id   AF-A0A3A8FJ02-F1
#
_cell.length_a   1.000
_cell.length_b   1.000
_cell.length_c   1.000
_cell.angle_alpha   90.00
_cell.angle_beta   90.00
_cell.angle_gamma   90.00
#
_symmetry.space_group_name_H-M   'P 1'
#
loop_
_entity.id
_entity.type
_entity.pdbx_description
1 polymer ?
#
loop_
_entity_poly.entity_id
_entity_poly.type
_entity_poly.pdbx_seq_one_letter_code
_entity_poly.pdbx_strand_id
1 'polypeptide(L)'
;MRNEILHGYLIHHRKYRERSHIVHLFTQEHGRVDGILRQTPPPQYQPIALQASGKSDLKNFTKLEIINQPIFFFGDAFFAGFYLNEILLRLCPLEVEMPQTFLQYAETLGHLQKMAQHATPHEFLRQILRKFEHELIEELGYPLDFSVDASQADIQLLQHYQFQLNAGFMPVVQASRATLSGQQILSMCDYEKGMDFNPEQLQLLSKLYRQMISSLLGDRPLKSRQLWIQNSQTKA
;
A
#
# COMPACT_ATOMS: atom_id res chain seq x y z
N MET A 1 4.49 -6.66 -24.37
CA MET A 1 4.00 -5.32 -24.77
C MET A 1 4.58 -4.91 -26.12
N ARG A 2 3.74 -4.38 -27.03
CA ARG A 2 4.16 -3.92 -28.36
C ARG A 2 3.76 -2.45 -28.57
N ASN A 3 4.60 -1.53 -28.10
CA ASN A 3 4.38 -0.08 -28.13
C ASN A 3 3.04 0.33 -27.49
N GLU A 4 2.73 -0.32 -26.39
CA GLU A 4 1.50 -0.09 -25.64
C GLU A 4 1.65 1.16 -24.79
N ILE A 5 0.59 1.97 -24.70
CA ILE A 5 0.58 3.17 -23.87
C ILE A 5 0.18 2.74 -22.46
N LEU A 6 1.00 3.11 -21.48
CA LEU A 6 0.75 2.88 -20.06
C LEU A 6 0.53 4.22 -19.36
N HIS A 7 -0.45 4.25 -18.47
CA HIS A 7 -0.72 5.38 -17.58
C HIS A 7 -0.43 4.96 -16.14
N GLY A 8 0.34 5.76 -15.41
CA GLY A 8 0.67 5.38 -14.06
C GLY A 8 1.57 6.34 -13.32
N TYR A 9 2.29 5.80 -12.35
CA TYR A 9 3.16 6.57 -11.46
C TYR A 9 4.53 5.91 -11.37
N LEU A 10 5.58 6.74 -11.31
CA LEU A 10 6.90 6.25 -10.91
C LEU A 10 6.90 5.94 -9.41
N ILE A 11 7.10 4.67 -9.06
CA ILE A 11 7.19 4.22 -7.66
C ILE A 11 8.66 4.13 -7.19
N HIS A 12 9.58 3.74 -8.06
CA HIS A 12 11.01 3.68 -7.73
C HIS A 12 11.91 3.77 -8.97
N HIS A 13 13.14 4.22 -8.79
CA HIS A 13 14.15 4.19 -9.85
C HIS A 13 15.56 4.08 -9.30
N ARG A 14 16.47 3.58 -10.12
CA ARG A 14 17.91 3.57 -9.85
C ARG A 14 18.72 3.75 -11.13
N LYS A 15 19.92 4.32 -11.01
CA LYS A 15 20.88 4.41 -12.13
C LYS A 15 21.25 3.00 -12.61
N TYR A 16 21.41 2.84 -13.92
CA TYR A 16 21.77 1.55 -14.54
C TYR A 16 23.00 1.65 -15.45
N ARG A 17 22.97 2.55 -16.45
CA ARG A 17 24.11 2.89 -17.33
C ARG A 17 24.16 4.41 -17.50
N GLU A 18 25.17 4.96 -18.18
CA GLU A 18 25.45 6.41 -18.27
C GLU A 18 24.20 7.30 -18.34
N ARG A 19 23.28 7.01 -19.27
CA ARG A 19 22.04 7.79 -19.47
C ARG A 19 20.76 6.99 -19.26
N SER A 20 20.83 5.82 -18.60
CA SER A 20 19.65 4.95 -18.44
C SER A 20 19.38 4.58 -16.98
N HIS A 21 18.10 4.53 -16.65
CA HIS A 21 17.59 4.18 -15.34
C HIS A 21 16.76 2.90 -15.44
N ILE A 22 16.87 2.03 -14.44
CA ILE A 22 15.82 1.05 -14.19
C ILE A 22 14.74 1.79 -13.41
N VAL A 23 13.52 1.77 -13.93
CA VAL A 23 12.35 2.39 -13.34
C VAL A 23 11.29 1.33 -13.07
N HIS A 24 10.60 1.51 -11.96
CA HIS A 24 9.50 0.69 -11.51
C HIS A 24 8.27 1.56 -11.53
N LEU A 25 7.26 1.14 -12.27
CA LEU A 25 6.00 1.86 -12.43
C LEU A 25 4.88 1.06 -11.79
N PHE A 26 3.89 1.78 -11.28
CA PHE A 26 2.58 1.22 -10.99
C PHE A 26 1.59 1.84 -11.96
N THR A 27 1.04 1.03 -12.85
CA THR A 27 0.24 1.44 -14.00
C THR A 27 -1.18 0.91 -13.91
N GLN A 28 -2.10 1.65 -14.52
CA GLN A 28 -3.51 1.32 -14.53
C GLN A 28 -3.78 0.01 -15.28
N GLU A 29 -3.03 -0.23 -16.35
CA GLU A 29 -3.30 -1.32 -17.29
C GLU A 29 -2.71 -2.66 -16.87
N HIS A 30 -1.57 -2.66 -16.17
CA HIS A 30 -0.79 -3.88 -15.91
C HIS A 30 -0.24 -3.94 -14.47
N GLY A 31 -0.74 -3.07 -13.57
CA GLY A 31 -0.21 -2.96 -12.21
C GLY A 31 1.28 -2.63 -12.22
N ARG A 32 2.11 -3.46 -11.57
CA ARG A 32 3.55 -3.16 -11.52
C ARG A 32 4.25 -3.54 -12.83
N VAL A 33 4.89 -2.55 -13.46
CA VAL A 33 5.70 -2.76 -14.67
C VAL A 33 7.11 -2.20 -14.47
N ASP A 34 8.12 -3.05 -14.69
CA ASP A 34 9.52 -2.68 -14.56
C ASP A 34 10.15 -2.46 -15.95
N GLY A 35 11.06 -1.50 -16.07
CA GLY A 35 11.70 -1.24 -17.36
C GLY A 35 12.85 -0.27 -17.34
N ILE A 36 13.41 -0.03 -18.52
CA ILE A 36 14.52 0.89 -18.75
C ILE A 36 14.00 2.18 -19.36
N LEU A 37 14.37 3.30 -18.75
CA LEU A 37 14.15 4.64 -19.26
C LEU A 37 15.49 5.29 -19.61
N ARG A 38 15.68 5.73 -20.87
CA ARG A 38 16.94 6.33 -21.37
C ARG A 38 16.93 7.86 -21.33
N GLN A 39 16.36 8.41 -20.26
CA GLN A 39 16.27 9.84 -19.99
C GLN A 39 16.18 10.04 -18.47
N THR A 40 16.08 11.30 -18.05
CA THR A 40 15.81 11.65 -16.66
C THR A 40 14.45 11.08 -16.24
N PRO A 41 14.37 10.33 -15.13
CA PRO A 41 13.10 9.83 -14.61
C PRO A 41 12.18 10.97 -14.22
N PRO A 42 10.85 10.80 -14.39
CA PRO A 42 9.89 11.79 -13.90
C PRO A 42 9.93 11.84 -12.38
N PRO A 43 9.46 12.93 -11.75
CA PRO A 43 9.25 12.94 -10.31
C PRO A 43 8.27 11.85 -9.87
N GLN A 44 8.46 11.30 -8.67
CA GLN A 44 7.52 10.36 -8.08
C GLN A 44 6.17 11.02 -7.82
N TYR A 45 5.12 10.20 -7.69
CA TYR A 45 3.75 10.60 -7.35
C TYR A 45 3.01 11.43 -8.42
N GLN A 46 3.66 11.75 -9.53
CA GLN A 46 3.00 12.39 -10.68
C GLN A 46 2.40 11.33 -11.61
N PRO A 47 1.19 11.58 -12.14
CA PRO A 47 0.66 10.79 -13.24
C PRO A 47 1.53 11.00 -14.49
N ILE A 48 1.90 9.91 -15.12
CA ILE A 48 2.68 9.88 -16.35
C ILE A 48 1.99 9.00 -17.39
N ALA A 49 2.22 9.30 -18.66
CA ALA A 49 1.91 8.43 -19.78
C ALA A 49 3.21 8.07 -20.52
N LEU A 50 3.38 6.82 -20.93
CA LEU A 50 4.54 6.41 -21.72
C LEU A 50 4.26 5.19 -22.59
N GLN A 51 5.15 4.93 -23.55
CA GLN A 51 5.09 3.74 -24.39
C GLN A 51 6.02 2.65 -23.87
N ALA A 52 5.47 1.46 -23.65
CA ALA A 52 6.18 0.26 -23.25
C ALA A 52 6.34 -0.73 -24.41
N SER A 53 7.55 -1.26 -24.56
CA SER A 53 7.87 -2.27 -25.58
C SER A 53 8.82 -3.34 -25.04
N GLY A 54 8.59 -4.59 -25.40
CA GLY A 54 9.44 -5.71 -25.00
C GLY A 54 8.68 -6.99 -24.67
N LYS A 55 9.41 -8.10 -24.71
CA LYS A 55 8.93 -9.45 -24.35
C LYS A 55 9.47 -9.93 -22.99
N SER A 56 10.55 -9.35 -22.49
CA SER A 56 11.11 -9.61 -21.15
C SER A 56 10.35 -8.88 -20.06
N ASP A 57 10.53 -9.28 -18.80
CA ASP A 57 10.00 -8.59 -17.61
C ASP A 57 10.48 -7.14 -17.52
N LEU A 58 11.69 -6.87 -18.01
CA LEU A 58 12.22 -5.52 -18.13
C LEU A 58 11.85 -4.93 -19.48
N LYS A 59 10.91 -3.98 -19.51
CA LYS A 59 10.46 -3.30 -20.74
C LYS A 59 11.40 -2.17 -21.14
N ASN A 60 11.27 -1.66 -22.36
CA ASN A 60 11.83 -0.37 -22.78
C ASN A 60 10.72 0.68 -22.75
N PHE A 61 10.96 1.78 -22.03
CA PHE A 61 10.05 2.91 -21.95
C PHE A 61 10.51 4.07 -22.81
N THR A 62 9.58 4.62 -23.58
CA THR A 62 9.79 5.73 -24.53
C THR A 62 8.59 6.68 -24.51
N LYS A 63 8.71 7.87 -25.11
CA LYS A 63 7.64 8.88 -25.19
C LYS A 63 7.00 9.18 -23.82
N LEU A 64 7.84 9.46 -22.84
CA LEU A 64 7.38 9.86 -21.51
C LEU A 64 6.73 11.24 -21.59
N GLU A 65 5.48 11.31 -21.15
CA GLU A 65 4.71 12.52 -20.95
C GLU A 65 4.35 12.65 -19.47
N ILE A 66 4.60 13.83 -18.91
CA ILE A 66 4.26 14.14 -17.52
C ILE A 66 2.93 14.90 -17.53
N ILE A 67 1.97 14.42 -16.73
CA ILE A 67 0.66 15.02 -16.63
C ILE A 67 0.63 15.79 -15.30
N ASN A 68 0.38 17.10 -15.38
CA ASN A 68 0.27 18.04 -14.25
C ASN A 68 1.60 18.54 -13.62
N GLN A 69 1.44 19.44 -12.65
CA GLN A 69 2.54 20.02 -11.89
C GLN A 69 3.10 19.05 -10.84
N PRO A 70 4.33 19.27 -10.37
CA PRO A 70 4.90 18.44 -9.33
C PRO A 70 4.18 18.45 -8.00
N ILE A 71 3.97 17.23 -7.49
CA ILE A 71 3.41 16.98 -6.17
C ILE A 71 4.55 16.89 -5.16
N PHE A 72 4.45 17.66 -4.10
CA PHE A 72 5.39 17.63 -2.98
C PHE A 72 4.65 17.27 -1.70
N PHE A 73 5.21 16.32 -0.96
CA PHE A 73 4.72 15.95 0.36
C PHE A 73 5.67 16.47 1.43
N PHE A 74 5.11 16.83 2.58
CA PHE A 74 5.85 17.35 3.73
C PHE A 74 5.44 16.62 5.01
N GLY A 75 6.36 16.57 5.98
CA GLY A 75 6.10 15.94 7.28
C GLY A 75 5.66 14.47 7.14
N ASP A 76 4.60 14.09 7.84
CA ASP A 76 4.11 12.71 7.83
C ASP A 76 3.63 12.23 6.44
N ALA A 77 3.13 13.14 5.60
CA ALA A 77 2.71 12.80 4.24
C ALA A 77 3.88 12.32 3.37
N PHE A 78 5.09 12.83 3.61
CA PHE A 78 6.29 12.43 2.89
C PHE A 78 6.67 10.99 3.20
N PHE A 79 6.65 10.60 4.48
CA PHE A 79 6.94 9.23 4.90
C PHE A 79 5.83 8.26 4.47
N ALA A 80 4.57 8.70 4.49
CA ALA A 80 3.45 7.95 3.95
C ALA A 80 3.62 7.65 2.46
N GLY A 81 4.03 8.64 1.64
CA GLY A 81 4.32 8.42 0.22
C GLY A 81 5.39 7.35 -0.02
N PHE A 82 6.49 7.38 0.75
CA PHE A 82 7.51 6.33 0.67
C PHE A 82 6.99 4.97 1.09
N TYR A 83 6.14 4.92 2.12
CA TYR A 83 5.52 3.68 2.57
C TYR A 83 4.67 3.05 1.46
N LEU A 84 3.81 3.83 0.80
CA LEU A 84 2.97 3.37 -0.31
C LEU A 84 3.82 2.81 -1.46
N ASN A 85 4.84 3.56 -1.90
CA ASN A 85 5.74 3.12 -2.97
C ASN A 85 6.51 1.85 -2.60
N GLU A 86 6.99 1.75 -1.36
CA GLU A 86 7.76 0.60 -0.91
C GLU A 86 6.89 -0.67 -0.85
N ILE A 87 5.67 -0.60 -0.34
CA ILE A 87 4.79 -1.78 -0.28
C ILE A 87 4.34 -2.22 -1.67
N LEU A 88 4.02 -1.28 -2.59
CA LEU A 88 3.76 -1.62 -3.99
C LEU A 88 4.97 -2.32 -4.63
N LEU A 89 6.17 -1.74 -4.48
CA LEU A 89 7.40 -2.31 -5.06
C LEU A 89 7.71 -3.71 -4.53
N ARG A 90 7.37 -3.99 -3.27
CA ARG A 90 7.78 -5.22 -2.59
C ARG A 90 6.74 -6.32 -2.61
N LEU A 91 5.47 -5.98 -2.71
CA LEU A 91 4.36 -6.93 -2.64
C LEU A 91 3.71 -7.19 -3.99
N CYS A 92 3.61 -6.18 -4.87
CA CYS A 92 2.92 -6.36 -6.14
C CYS A 92 3.74 -7.24 -7.10
N PRO A 93 3.13 -8.31 -7.65
CA PRO A 93 3.71 -9.09 -8.72
C PRO A 93 3.82 -8.26 -10.01
N LEU A 94 4.72 -8.67 -10.90
CA LEU A 94 4.92 -8.00 -12.20
C LEU A 94 3.76 -8.29 -13.14
N GLU A 95 3.30 -7.25 -13.84
CA GLU A 95 2.32 -7.34 -14.93
C GLU A 95 1.01 -8.05 -14.51
N VAL A 96 0.56 -7.82 -13.28
CA VAL A 96 -0.74 -8.26 -12.76
C VAL A 96 -1.62 -7.04 -12.55
N GLU A 97 -2.81 -7.07 -13.15
CA GLU A 97 -3.80 -6.00 -13.05
C GLU A 97 -4.25 -5.79 -11.59
N MET A 98 -4.23 -4.54 -11.14
CA MET A 98 -4.61 -4.14 -9.78
C MET A 98 -5.46 -2.84 -9.81
N PRO A 99 -6.64 -2.87 -10.46
CA PRO A 99 -7.41 -1.67 -10.75
C PRO A 99 -7.92 -0.92 -9.52
N GLN A 100 -8.39 -1.62 -8.48
CA GLN A 100 -8.85 -1.00 -7.23
C GLN A 100 -7.67 -0.41 -6.46
N THR A 101 -6.54 -1.12 -6.36
CA THR A 101 -5.34 -0.59 -5.72
C THR A 101 -4.81 0.62 -6.48
N PHE A 102 -4.88 0.63 -7.82
CA PHE A 102 -4.46 1.78 -8.63
C PHE A 102 -5.33 3.02 -8.36
N LEU A 103 -6.66 2.86 -8.36
CA LEU A 103 -7.59 3.94 -8.02
C LEU A 103 -7.36 4.45 -6.59
N GLN A 104 -7.25 3.53 -5.63
CA GLN A 104 -7.04 3.88 -4.23
C GLN A 104 -5.67 4.53 -3.99
N TYR A 105 -4.64 4.14 -4.74
CA TYR A 105 -3.32 4.79 -4.72
C TYR A 105 -3.43 6.26 -5.15
N ALA A 106 -4.07 6.52 -6.29
CA ALA A 106 -4.26 7.88 -6.82
C ALA A 106 -5.07 8.76 -5.84
N GLU A 107 -6.15 8.22 -5.27
CA GLU A 107 -6.94 8.91 -4.24
C GLU A 107 -6.11 9.23 -3.00
N THR A 108 -5.33 8.26 -2.51
CA THR A 108 -4.47 8.42 -1.34
C THR A 108 -3.43 9.52 -1.56
N LEU A 109 -2.80 9.59 -2.73
CA LEU A 109 -1.89 10.68 -3.08
C LEU A 109 -2.59 12.05 -3.08
N GLY A 110 -3.83 12.12 -3.56
CA GLY A 110 -4.65 13.33 -3.50
C GLY A 110 -4.96 13.77 -2.07
N HIS A 111 -5.27 12.82 -1.18
CA HIS A 111 -5.51 13.07 0.23
C HIS A 111 -4.23 13.50 0.98
N LEU A 112 -3.09 12.90 0.68
CA LEU A 112 -1.81 13.27 1.28
C LEU A 112 -1.42 14.73 1.01
N GLN A 113 -1.78 15.28 -0.16
CA GLN A 113 -1.53 16.70 -0.46
C GLN A 113 -2.35 17.65 0.40
N LYS A 114 -3.57 17.23 0.79
CA LYS A 114 -4.50 18.04 1.57
C LYS A 114 -4.38 17.80 3.08
N MET A 115 -3.55 16.85 3.51
CA MET A 115 -3.42 16.40 4.90
C MET A 115 -3.28 17.55 5.92
N ALA A 116 -2.47 18.57 5.61
CA ALA A 116 -2.26 19.72 6.50
C ALA A 116 -3.50 20.61 6.71
N GLN A 117 -4.54 20.46 5.89
CA GLN A 117 -5.79 21.23 5.94
C GLN A 117 -6.85 20.56 6.84
N HIS A 118 -6.63 19.33 7.29
CA HIS A 118 -7.58 18.60 8.12
C HIS A 118 -7.45 18.98 9.60
N ALA A 119 -8.58 19.03 10.31
CA ALA A 119 -8.62 19.31 11.75
C ALA A 119 -7.94 18.22 12.60
N THR A 120 -8.01 16.96 12.15
CA THR A 120 -7.42 15.78 12.82
C THR A 120 -6.45 15.06 11.87
N PRO A 121 -5.30 15.67 11.52
CA PRO A 121 -4.44 15.19 10.43
C PRO A 121 -3.87 13.79 10.69
N HIS A 122 -3.58 13.44 11.96
CA HIS A 122 -3.08 12.10 12.31
C HIS A 122 -4.13 11.01 12.14
N GLU A 123 -5.39 11.27 12.50
CA GLU A 123 -6.48 10.32 12.33
C GLU A 123 -6.83 10.17 10.85
N PHE A 124 -6.92 11.28 10.13
CA PHE A 124 -7.10 11.29 8.68
C PHE A 124 -6.00 10.49 7.96
N LEU A 125 -4.74 10.67 8.34
CA LEU A 125 -3.63 9.89 7.78
C LEU A 125 -3.78 8.39 8.04
N ARG A 126 -4.19 8.00 9.25
CA ARG A 126 -4.45 6.59 9.58
C ARG A 126 -5.57 6.02 8.70
N GLN A 127 -6.64 6.79 8.47
CA GLN A 127 -7.76 6.38 7.62
C GLN A 127 -7.30 6.10 6.20
N ILE A 128 -6.69 7.07 5.53
CA ILE A 128 -6.31 6.93 4.12
C ILE A 128 -5.28 5.81 3.91
N LEU A 129 -4.37 5.61 4.87
CA LEU A 129 -3.42 4.49 4.81
C LEU A 129 -4.10 3.14 5.01
N ARG A 130 -5.10 3.02 5.90
CA ARG A 130 -5.84 1.77 6.05
C ARG A 130 -6.71 1.46 4.82
N LYS A 131 -7.32 2.47 4.20
CA LYS A 131 -8.09 2.28 2.95
C LYS A 131 -7.20 1.74 1.84
N PHE A 132 -6.02 2.34 1.65
CA PHE A 132 -5.04 1.84 0.70
C PHE A 132 -4.62 0.39 0.97
N GLU A 133 -4.27 0.08 2.22
CA GLU A 133 -3.85 -1.28 2.58
C GLU A 133 -4.97 -2.30 2.44
N HIS A 134 -6.22 -1.91 2.71
CA HIS A 134 -7.38 -2.79 2.53
C HIS A 134 -7.52 -3.22 1.07
N GLU A 135 -7.58 -2.26 0.14
CA GLU A 135 -7.68 -2.58 -1.30
C GLU A 135 -6.46 -3.36 -1.80
N LEU A 136 -5.25 -3.00 -1.35
CA LEU A 136 -4.03 -3.72 -1.72
C LEU A 136 -4.07 -5.18 -1.27
N ILE A 137 -4.48 -5.44 -0.02
CA ILE A 137 -4.52 -6.79 0.55
C ILE A 137 -5.60 -7.63 -0.13
N GLU A 138 -6.77 -7.05 -0.42
CA GLU A 138 -7.83 -7.73 -1.17
C GLU A 138 -7.35 -8.15 -2.56
N GLU A 139 -6.76 -7.22 -3.34
CA GLU A 139 -6.30 -7.53 -4.70
C GLU A 139 -5.06 -8.44 -4.75
N LEU A 140 -4.23 -8.45 -3.71
CA LEU A 140 -3.15 -9.44 -3.58
C LEU A 140 -3.66 -10.87 -3.34
N GLY A 141 -4.98 -11.06 -3.18
CA GLY A 141 -5.60 -12.36 -2.98
C GLY A 141 -5.63 -12.81 -1.52
N TYR A 142 -5.60 -11.86 -0.58
CA TYR A 142 -5.73 -12.13 0.86
C TYR A 142 -6.99 -11.48 1.45
N PRO A 143 -8.20 -11.72 0.90
CA PRO A 143 -9.42 -11.25 1.52
C PRO A 143 -9.57 -11.89 2.91
N LEU A 144 -10.15 -11.14 3.85
CA LEU A 144 -10.36 -11.59 5.21
C LEU A 144 -11.84 -11.80 5.47
N ASP A 145 -12.18 -12.97 6.00
CA ASP A 145 -13.48 -13.20 6.61
C ASP A 145 -13.40 -12.87 8.10
N PHE A 146 -14.12 -11.84 8.53
CA PHE A 146 -14.14 -11.38 9.92
C PHE A 146 -15.21 -12.08 10.76
N SER A 147 -16.02 -12.96 10.17
CA SER A 147 -17.10 -13.67 10.87
C SER A 147 -16.64 -14.98 11.50
N VAL A 148 -15.60 -15.61 10.94
CA VAL A 148 -15.11 -16.94 11.37
C VAL A 148 -13.62 -16.97 11.70
N ASP A 149 -13.25 -17.95 12.51
CA ASP A 149 -11.88 -18.22 12.91
C ASP A 149 -11.20 -19.25 11.98
N ALA A 150 -9.95 -19.59 12.29
CA ALA A 150 -9.12 -20.52 11.53
C ALA A 150 -9.69 -21.94 11.43
N SER A 151 -10.60 -22.30 12.34
CA SER A 151 -11.33 -23.56 12.35
C SER A 151 -12.73 -23.46 11.72
N GLN A 152 -13.06 -22.31 11.12
CA GLN A 152 -14.39 -21.98 10.58
C GLN A 152 -15.48 -21.90 11.65
N ALA A 153 -15.11 -21.67 12.92
CA ALA A 153 -16.06 -21.38 13.99
C ALA A 153 -16.30 -19.87 14.07
N ASP A 154 -17.53 -19.47 14.45
CA ASP A 154 -17.86 -18.04 14.60
C ASP A 154 -16.90 -17.34 15.56
N ILE A 155 -16.47 -16.14 15.19
CA ILE A 155 -15.70 -15.26 16.09
C ILE A 155 -16.56 -14.91 17.30
N GLN A 156 -16.00 -15.14 18.48
CA GLN A 156 -16.67 -14.93 19.75
C GLN A 156 -16.31 -13.55 20.31
N LEU A 157 -17.34 -12.75 20.66
CA LEU A 157 -17.20 -11.36 21.09
C LEU A 157 -16.16 -11.14 22.20
N LEU A 158 -16.15 -12.02 23.20
CA LEU A 158 -15.31 -11.91 24.41
C LEU A 158 -13.97 -12.67 24.30
N GLN A 159 -13.72 -13.34 23.18
CA GLN A 159 -12.51 -14.12 22.95
C GLN A 159 -11.40 -13.26 22.34
N HIS A 160 -10.14 -13.69 22.50
CA HIS A 160 -9.00 -13.07 21.84
C HIS A 160 -8.42 -13.99 20.78
N TYR A 161 -7.88 -13.38 19.73
CA TYR A 161 -7.36 -14.07 18.56
C TYR A 161 -5.96 -13.56 18.20
N GLN A 162 -5.12 -14.44 17.69
CA GLN A 162 -3.90 -14.11 16.97
C GLN A 162 -4.14 -14.34 15.48
N PHE A 163 -3.75 -13.39 14.64
CA PHE A 163 -3.82 -13.58 13.20
C PHE A 163 -2.58 -14.32 12.66
N GLN A 164 -2.80 -15.29 11.77
CA GLN A 164 -1.76 -15.93 10.97
C GLN A 164 -2.16 -15.93 9.50
N LEU A 165 -1.26 -15.49 8.62
CA LEU A 165 -1.57 -15.26 7.20
C LEU A 165 -2.19 -16.50 6.50
N ASN A 166 -1.69 -17.70 6.80
CA ASN A 166 -2.13 -18.94 6.16
C ASN A 166 -3.29 -19.65 6.88
N ALA A 167 -3.67 -19.19 8.07
CA ALA A 167 -4.69 -19.85 8.88
C ALA A 167 -5.89 -18.95 9.23
N GLY A 168 -5.73 -17.62 9.22
CA GLY A 168 -6.75 -16.67 9.67
C GLY A 168 -6.66 -16.37 11.16
N PHE A 169 -7.80 -16.14 11.80
CA PHE A 169 -7.88 -15.79 13.22
C PHE A 169 -7.80 -17.05 14.08
N MET A 170 -6.75 -17.19 14.89
CA MET A 170 -6.59 -18.32 15.81
C MET A 170 -6.96 -17.91 17.23
N PRO A 171 -7.91 -18.60 17.90
CA PRO A 171 -8.27 -18.29 19.27
C PRO A 171 -7.08 -18.51 20.22
N VAL A 172 -6.91 -17.63 21.20
CA VAL A 172 -5.86 -17.75 22.23
C VAL A 172 -6.45 -17.68 23.63
N VAL A 173 -5.84 -18.42 24.56
CA VAL A 173 -6.27 -18.45 25.97
C VAL A 173 -5.81 -17.20 26.72
N GLN A 174 -4.60 -16.70 26.43
CA GLN A 174 -4.03 -15.54 27.10
C GLN A 174 -3.87 -14.38 26.12
N ALA A 175 -4.56 -13.28 26.39
CA ALA A 175 -4.43 -12.05 25.62
C ALA A 175 -3.01 -11.48 25.73
N SER A 176 -2.52 -10.89 24.64
CA SER A 176 -1.24 -10.20 24.59
C SER A 176 -1.38 -8.87 23.83
N ARG A 177 -0.31 -8.09 23.76
CA ARG A 177 -0.33 -6.85 22.95
C ARG A 177 -0.53 -7.11 21.45
N ALA A 178 -0.20 -8.31 20.98
CA ALA A 178 -0.31 -8.71 19.59
C ALA A 178 -1.66 -9.34 19.22
N THR A 179 -2.51 -9.62 20.21
CA THR A 179 -3.83 -10.23 19.98
C THR A 179 -4.89 -9.19 19.63
N LEU A 180 -5.91 -9.65 18.93
CA LEU A 180 -7.07 -8.90 18.47
C LEU A 180 -8.28 -9.42 19.25
N SER A 181 -9.15 -8.53 19.76
CA SER A 181 -10.38 -8.99 20.43
C SER A 181 -11.43 -9.39 19.41
N GLY A 182 -12.29 -10.34 19.76
CA GLY A 182 -13.42 -10.75 18.92
C GLY A 182 -14.36 -9.59 18.62
N GLN A 183 -14.64 -8.72 19.61
CA GLN A 183 -15.39 -7.48 19.38
C GLN A 183 -14.76 -6.61 18.27
N GLN A 184 -13.45 -6.40 18.30
CA GLN A 184 -12.78 -5.61 17.27
C GLN A 184 -12.87 -6.28 15.91
N ILE A 185 -12.66 -7.59 15.84
CA ILE A 185 -12.76 -8.37 14.59
C ILE A 185 -14.16 -8.25 14.00
N LEU A 186 -15.20 -8.53 14.81
CA LEU A 186 -16.60 -8.46 14.39
C LEU A 186 -17.04 -7.07 13.97
N SER A 187 -16.39 -6.00 14.45
CA SER A 187 -16.70 -4.63 14.00
C SER A 187 -16.50 -4.43 12.49
N MET A 188 -15.69 -5.26 11.84
CA MET A 188 -15.51 -5.23 10.38
C MET A 188 -16.65 -5.91 9.61
N CYS A 189 -17.50 -6.73 10.25
CA CYS A 189 -18.67 -7.31 9.59
C CYS A 189 -19.69 -6.24 9.17
N ASP A 190 -19.72 -5.11 9.87
CA ASP A 190 -20.58 -3.96 9.57
C ASP A 190 -19.88 -2.92 8.67
N TYR A 191 -18.69 -3.21 8.14
CA TYR A 191 -17.97 -2.29 7.27
C TYR A 191 -18.61 -2.22 5.87
N GLU A 192 -18.99 -1.02 5.45
CA GLU A 192 -19.44 -0.75 4.09
C GLU A 192 -18.28 -0.23 3.23
N LYS A 193 -17.98 -0.94 2.14
CA LYS A 193 -16.88 -0.59 1.24
C LYS A 193 -16.99 0.85 0.73
N GLY A 194 -15.89 1.60 0.85
CA GLY A 194 -15.79 3.01 0.49
C GLY A 194 -16.03 3.99 1.64
N MET A 195 -16.66 3.54 2.73
CA MET A 195 -16.86 4.37 3.92
C MET A 195 -15.57 4.50 4.74
N ASP A 196 -15.54 5.49 5.63
CA ASP A 196 -14.49 5.66 6.62
C ASP A 196 -14.59 4.57 7.70
N PHE A 197 -13.44 4.06 8.16
CA PHE A 197 -13.43 3.13 9.27
C PHE A 197 -13.79 3.84 10.58
N ASN A 198 -14.65 3.24 11.39
CA ASN A 198 -14.89 3.75 12.73
C ASN A 198 -13.62 3.56 13.62
N PRO A 199 -13.57 4.18 14.81
CA PRO A 199 -12.40 4.09 15.67
C PRO A 199 -11.98 2.65 16.05
N GLU A 200 -12.93 1.73 16.24
CA GLU A 200 -12.65 0.33 16.59
C GLU A 200 -12.04 -0.43 15.41
N GLN A 201 -12.64 -0.30 14.22
CA GLN A 201 -12.13 -0.83 12.96
C GLN A 201 -10.72 -0.28 12.68
N LEU A 202 -10.51 1.02 12.85
CA LEU A 202 -9.21 1.65 12.61
C LEU A 202 -8.13 1.11 13.56
N GLN A 203 -8.48 0.82 14.83
CA GLN A 203 -7.56 0.18 15.78
C GLN A 203 -7.24 -1.27 15.39
N LEU A 204 -8.25 -2.05 14.99
CA LEU A 204 -8.07 -3.42 14.49
C LEU A 204 -7.12 -3.43 13.29
N LEU A 205 -7.47 -2.70 12.23
CA LEU A 205 -6.75 -2.70 10.95
C LEU A 205 -5.33 -2.13 11.08
N SER A 206 -5.10 -1.21 12.03
CA SER A 206 -3.75 -0.70 12.34
C SER A 206 -2.79 -1.80 12.85
N LYS A 207 -3.33 -2.81 13.55
CA LYS A 207 -2.58 -3.97 14.04
C LYS A 207 -2.56 -5.09 13.00
N LEU A 208 -3.73 -5.45 12.47
CA LEU A 208 -3.91 -6.58 11.58
C LEU A 208 -3.13 -6.40 10.28
N TYR A 209 -3.30 -5.30 9.55
CA TYR A 209 -2.56 -5.08 8.30
C TYR A 209 -1.07 -4.89 8.52
N ARG A 210 -0.67 -4.38 9.69
CA ARG A 210 0.75 -4.36 10.05
C ARG A 210 1.31 -5.76 10.16
N GLN A 211 0.59 -6.68 10.80
CA GLN A 211 0.97 -8.09 10.90
C GLN A 211 0.98 -8.74 9.51
N MET A 212 -0.10 -8.60 8.73
CA MET A 212 -0.21 -9.15 7.37
C MET A 212 0.93 -8.68 6.46
N ILE A 213 1.14 -7.37 6.35
CA ILE A 213 2.21 -6.80 5.51
C ILE A 213 3.57 -7.29 6.00
N SER A 214 3.80 -7.38 7.31
CA SER A 214 5.08 -7.90 7.81
C SER A 214 5.29 -9.37 7.46
N SER A 215 4.24 -10.20 7.56
CA SER A 215 4.28 -11.60 7.14
C SER A 215 4.53 -11.75 5.63
N LEU A 216 3.89 -10.93 4.81
CA LEU A 216 4.08 -10.94 3.34
C LEU A 216 5.49 -10.49 2.93
N LEU A 217 6.11 -9.59 3.70
CA LEU A 217 7.46 -9.08 3.41
C LEU A 217 8.60 -9.99 3.89
N GLY A 218 8.31 -10.97 4.76
CA GLY A 218 9.30 -11.83 5.39
C GLY A 218 10.31 -11.07 6.26
N ASP A 219 11.57 -11.51 6.25
CA ASP A 219 12.62 -11.02 7.16
C ASP A 219 13.13 -9.60 6.88
N ARG A 220 12.70 -8.99 5.78
CA ARG A 220 13.21 -7.67 5.36
C ARG A 220 12.25 -6.58 5.82
N PRO A 221 12.59 -5.77 6.85
CA PRO A 221 11.72 -4.70 7.31
C PRO A 221 11.55 -3.59 6.26
N LEU A 222 10.51 -2.78 6.40
CA LEU A 222 10.28 -1.61 5.55
C LEU A 222 11.21 -0.47 5.94
N LYS A 223 11.95 0.05 4.95
CA LYS A 223 12.85 1.20 5.12
C LYS A 223 12.06 2.48 5.39
N SER A 224 10.92 2.65 4.73
CA SER A 224 9.98 3.76 4.94
C SER A 224 9.57 3.88 6.41
N ARG A 225 9.25 2.76 7.07
CA ARG A 225 8.92 2.73 8.50
C ARG A 225 10.12 3.11 9.37
N GLN A 226 11.31 2.60 9.06
CA GLN A 226 12.52 2.95 9.80
C GLN A 226 12.81 4.46 9.73
N LEU A 227 12.70 5.05 8.53
CA LEU A 227 12.87 6.49 8.33
C LEU A 227 11.84 7.31 9.11
N TRP A 228 10.59 6.85 9.14
CA TRP A 228 9.53 7.53 9.87
C TRP A 228 9.78 7.51 11.39
N ILE A 229 10.14 6.35 11.96
CA ILE A 229 10.46 6.20 13.39
C ILE A 229 11.65 7.08 13.79
N GLN A 230 12.72 7.08 13.00
CA GLN A 230 13.91 7.91 13.26
C GLN A 230 13.54 9.39 13.31
N ASN A 231 12.73 9.87 12.37
CA ASN A 231 12.29 11.27 12.36
C ASN A 231 11.38 11.62 13.55
N SER A 232 10.50 10.71 13.98
CA SER A 232 9.67 10.92 15.16
C SER A 232 10.49 10.97 16.45
N GLN A 233 11.58 10.18 16.55
CA GLN A 233 12.48 10.19 17.70
C GLN A 233 13.33 11.47 17.76
N THR A 234 13.76 12.01 16.62
CA THR A 234 14.52 13.28 16.58
C THR A 234 13.68 14.50 16.94
N LYS A 235 12.34 14.39 16.86
CA LYS A 235 11.40 15.46 17.22
C LYS A 235 10.90 15.41 18.67
N ALA A 236 11.18 14.33 19.39
CA ALA A 236 10.80 14.11 20.79
C ALA A 236 11.95 14.50 21.72
#